data_AF-A0A368G4U3-F1
#
_entry.id   AF-A0A368G4U3-F1
#
_cell.length_a   1.000
_cell.length_b   1.000
_cell.length_c   1.000
_cell.angle_alpha   90.00
_cell.angle_beta   90.00
_cell.angle_gamma   90.00
#
_symmetry.space_group_name_H-M   'P 1'
#
loop_
_entity.id
_entity.type
_entity.pdbx_description
1 polymer ?
#
loop_
_entity_poly.entity_id
_entity_poly.type
_entity_poly.pdbx_seq_one_letter_code
_entity_poly.pdbx_strand_id
1 'polypeptide(L)'
;MKMLITNVVGCDDVIGSSLRFDVCGVCGGRGDSCDSAQFTWKESGEFTECPSSCTQAARDFHEGKEDDVRESRAIVVCVNANTGRVVPERLCADRKRPPTKTRPCPLLICPSRYSLRTFSEISAFPLFMWSLWFDPI
;
A
#
# COMPACT_ATOMS: atom_id res chain seq x y z
N MET A 1 -19.86 -6.88 19.17
CA MET A 1 -19.34 -6.85 17.79
C MET A 1 -19.72 -5.50 17.20
N LYS A 2 -18.79 -4.56 17.05
CA LYS A 2 -19.08 -3.26 16.45
C LYS A 2 -18.81 -3.39 14.95
N MET A 3 -19.87 -3.58 14.17
CA MET A 3 -19.79 -3.55 12.72
C MET A 3 -19.36 -2.13 12.35
N LEU A 4 -18.09 -1.95 11.94
CA LEU A 4 -17.69 -0.72 11.29
C LEU A 4 -18.45 -0.70 9.96
N ILE A 5 -19.57 0.02 9.91
CA ILE A 5 -20.24 0.34 8.66
C ILE A 5 -19.24 1.18 7.88
N THR A 6 -18.63 0.60 6.85
CA THR A 6 -17.89 1.39 5.87
C THR A 6 -18.92 2.28 5.21
N ASN A 7 -19.01 3.53 5.65
CA ASN A 7 -19.93 4.48 5.04
C ASN A 7 -19.48 4.68 3.59
N VAL A 8 -20.30 4.22 2.65
CA VAL A 8 -20.02 4.39 1.23
C VAL A 8 -20.14 5.89 0.92
N VAL A 9 -19.13 6.42 0.24
CA VAL A 9 -19.16 7.78 -0.29
C VAL A 9 -19.92 7.77 -1.61
N GLY A 10 -20.92 8.66 -1.74
CA GLY A 10 -21.64 8.85 -2.99
C GLY A 10 -20.75 9.51 -4.06
N CYS A 11 -21.21 9.50 -5.31
CA CYS A 11 -20.51 10.17 -6.41
C CYS A 11 -20.48 11.71 -6.31
N ASP A 12 -21.22 12.26 -5.35
CA ASP A 12 -21.32 13.66 -4.94
C ASP A 12 -20.43 13.99 -3.72
N ASP A 13 -19.54 13.07 -3.33
CA ASP A 13 -18.60 13.20 -2.21
C ASP A 13 -19.28 13.30 -0.82
N VAL A 14 -20.55 12.91 -0.73
CA VAL A 14 -21.33 12.86 0.51
C VAL A 14 -21.30 11.46 1.13
N ILE A 15 -20.94 11.38 2.40
CA ILE A 15 -20.92 10.14 3.19
C ILE A 15 -22.35 9.62 3.38
N GLY A 16 -22.62 8.37 2.98
CA GLY A 16 -23.95 7.75 3.08
C GLY A 16 -24.90 8.10 1.95
N SER A 17 -24.45 8.86 0.95
CA SER A 17 -25.23 9.15 -0.25
C SER A 17 -25.41 7.89 -1.11
N SER A 18 -26.63 7.68 -1.61
CA SER A 18 -26.98 6.58 -2.51
C SER A 18 -26.68 6.89 -3.98
N LEU A 19 -26.23 8.11 -4.28
CA LEU A 19 -25.92 8.54 -5.64
C LEU A 19 -24.71 7.76 -6.18
N ARG A 20 -24.88 7.22 -7.39
CA ARG A 20 -23.85 6.47 -8.11
C ARG A 20 -23.62 7.05 -9.49
N PHE A 21 -22.42 6.82 -10.01
CA PHE A 21 -22.12 7.06 -11.42
C PHE A 21 -22.90 6.08 -12.30
N ASP A 22 -23.60 6.61 -13.29
CA ASP A 22 -24.22 5.84 -14.36
C ASP A 22 -23.17 5.30 -15.36
N VAL A 23 -23.63 4.65 -16.42
CA VAL A 23 -22.76 4.11 -17.49
C VAL A 23 -22.02 5.21 -18.26
N CYS A 24 -22.52 6.45 -18.25
CA CYS A 24 -21.88 7.61 -18.87
C CYS A 24 -20.93 8.33 -17.89
N GLY A 25 -20.84 7.90 -16.63
CA GLY A 25 -20.01 8.53 -15.62
C GLY A 25 -20.60 9.83 -15.08
N VAL A 26 -21.91 10.01 -15.23
CA VAL A 26 -22.69 11.11 -14.65
C VAL A 26 -23.22 10.67 -13.29
N CYS A 27 -23.00 11.49 -12.27
CA CYS A 27 -23.50 11.22 -10.92
C CYS A 27 -25.02 11.37 -10.87
N GLY A 28 -25.74 10.31 -10.53
CA GLY A 28 -27.22 10.30 -10.53
C GLY A 28 -27.85 10.33 -11.94
N GLY A 29 -27.06 10.06 -12.98
CA GLY A 29 -27.55 10.03 -14.36
C GLY A 29 -28.36 8.76 -14.68
N ARG A 30 -29.04 8.78 -15.84
CA ARG A 30 -29.87 7.67 -16.32
C ARG A 30 -29.19 6.81 -17.38
N GLY A 31 -27.99 7.16 -17.83
CA GLY A 31 -27.26 6.42 -18.87
C GLY A 31 -27.61 6.78 -20.31
N ASP A 32 -28.43 7.82 -20.53
CA ASP A 32 -28.90 8.30 -21.83
C ASP A 32 -28.07 9.46 -22.40
N SER A 33 -27.24 10.12 -21.59
CA SER A 33 -26.40 11.28 -21.95
C SER A 33 -24.99 10.92 -22.44
N CYS A 34 -24.80 9.69 -22.91
CA CYS A 34 -23.52 9.13 -23.32
C CYS A 34 -23.05 9.66 -24.69
N ASP A 35 -22.91 10.97 -24.87
CA ASP A 35 -22.43 11.50 -26.16
C ASP A 35 -20.95 11.19 -26.39
N SER A 36 -20.14 11.05 -25.33
CA SER A 36 -18.68 10.82 -25.44
C SER A 36 -18.01 10.31 -24.16
N ALA A 37 -18.70 9.58 -23.27
CA ALA A 37 -18.11 9.15 -22.00
C ALA A 37 -16.95 8.14 -22.22
N GLN A 38 -15.75 8.66 -22.46
CA GLN A 38 -14.55 7.86 -22.62
C GLN A 38 -13.84 7.78 -21.28
N PHE A 39 -13.92 6.63 -20.61
CA PHE A 39 -13.13 6.38 -19.41
C PHE A 39 -11.72 5.98 -19.80
N THR A 40 -10.67 6.54 -19.22
CA THR A 40 -9.31 6.14 -19.56
C THR A 40 -8.49 5.90 -18.30
N TRP A 41 -7.53 5.00 -18.42
CA TRP A 41 -6.53 4.82 -17.37
C TRP A 41 -5.57 5.99 -17.38
N LYS A 42 -5.31 6.56 -16.20
CA LYS A 42 -4.37 7.67 -16.02
C LYS A 42 -3.46 7.37 -14.82
N GLU A 43 -2.16 7.59 -14.98
CA GLU A 43 -1.24 7.61 -13.85
C GLU A 43 -1.54 8.83 -12.97
N SER A 44 -1.72 8.63 -11.66
CA SER A 44 -1.97 9.73 -10.72
C SER A 44 -0.72 10.56 -10.42
N GLY A 45 0.46 10.04 -10.77
CA GLY A 45 1.75 10.60 -10.36
C GLY A 45 2.19 10.18 -8.95
N GLU A 46 1.33 9.46 -8.23
CA GLU A 46 1.62 8.90 -6.92
C GLU A 46 2.15 7.47 -7.05
N PHE A 47 2.91 7.02 -6.06
CA PHE A 47 3.43 5.66 -5.98
C PHE A 47 2.88 4.98 -4.73
N THR A 48 2.67 3.67 -4.79
CA THR A 48 2.34 2.89 -3.60
C THR A 48 3.46 2.99 -2.58
N GLU A 49 3.09 2.89 -1.31
CA GLU A 49 4.06 2.81 -0.23
C GLU A 49 5.05 1.67 -0.45
N CYS A 50 6.30 1.91 -0.08
CA CYS A 50 7.32 0.88 -0.10
C CYS A 50 7.00 -0.18 0.96
N PRO A 51 7.16 -1.48 0.66
CA PRO A 51 7.04 -2.52 1.67
C PRO A 51 8.12 -2.31 2.73
N SER A 52 7.72 -1.85 3.92
CA SER A 52 8.62 -1.38 4.99
C SER A 52 8.77 -2.40 6.14
N SER A 53 8.18 -3.59 6.02
CA SER A 53 8.25 -4.59 7.08
C SER A 53 9.47 -5.50 6.92
N CYS A 54 10.37 -5.45 7.90
CA CYS A 54 11.49 -6.38 8.00
C CYS A 54 11.06 -7.84 8.09
N THR A 55 9.84 -8.12 8.56
CA THR A 55 9.27 -9.47 8.57
C THR A 55 9.06 -9.99 7.15
N GLN A 56 8.58 -9.15 6.23
CA GLN A 56 8.37 -9.54 4.84
C GLN A 56 9.71 -9.71 4.10
N ALA A 57 10.65 -8.78 4.29
CA ALA A 57 12.00 -8.89 3.74
C ALA A 57 12.71 -10.18 4.22
N ALA A 58 12.56 -10.54 5.50
CA ALA A 58 13.10 -11.78 6.04
C ALA A 58 12.44 -13.04 5.44
N ARG A 59 11.13 -13.00 5.15
CA ARG A 59 10.44 -14.10 4.46
C ARG A 59 10.93 -14.28 3.03
N ASP A 60 11.04 -13.19 2.28
CA ASP A 60 11.49 -13.22 0.88
C ASP A 60 12.93 -13.76 0.78
N PHE A 61 13.80 -13.42 1.74
CA PHE A 61 15.16 -13.99 1.86
C PHE A 61 15.13 -15.51 2.16
N HIS A 62 14.26 -15.97 3.06
CA HIS A 62 14.09 -17.41 3.35
C HIS A 62 13.51 -18.20 2.17
N GLU A 63 12.73 -17.54 1.31
CA GLU A 63 12.18 -18.11 0.09
C GLU A 63 13.21 -18.16 -1.06
N GLY A 64 14.42 -17.62 -0.85
CA GLY A 64 15.51 -17.70 -1.82
C GLY A 64 15.40 -16.69 -2.97
N LYS A 65 14.66 -15.58 -2.78
CA LYS A 65 14.74 -14.44 -3.70
C LYS A 65 16.09 -13.73 -3.49
N GLU A 66 16.98 -13.88 -4.47
CA GLU A 66 18.34 -13.33 -4.45
C GLU A 66 18.36 -11.84 -4.85
N ASP A 67 17.35 -11.39 -5.58
CA ASP A 67 17.15 -10.02 -6.03
C ASP A 67 16.36 -9.18 -5.00
N ASP A 68 17.08 -8.46 -4.12
CA ASP A 68 16.53 -7.41 -3.22
C ASP A 68 16.12 -6.14 -3.99
N VAL A 69 15.42 -6.29 -5.11
CA VAL A 69 14.92 -5.16 -5.88
C VAL A 69 13.56 -4.76 -5.30
N ARG A 70 13.60 -4.04 -4.18
CA ARG A 70 12.41 -3.46 -3.57
C ARG A 70 11.93 -2.29 -4.42
N GLU A 71 10.73 -2.39 -4.99
CA GLU A 71 10.16 -1.37 -5.86
C GLU A 71 8.78 -0.90 -5.39
N SER A 72 8.54 0.40 -5.58
CA SER A 72 7.22 1.02 -5.51
C SER A 72 6.61 1.08 -6.91
N ARG A 73 5.29 0.89 -7.02
CA ARG A 73 4.56 0.95 -8.30
C ARG A 73 3.73 2.23 -8.40
N ALA A 74 3.67 2.82 -9.59
CA ALA A 74 2.82 3.97 -9.86
C ALA A 74 1.35 3.61 -9.69
N ILE A 75 0.58 4.50 -9.07
CA ILE A 75 -0.86 4.36 -8.90
C ILE A 75 -1.54 4.78 -10.20
N VAL A 76 -2.37 3.87 -10.73
CA VAL A 76 -3.15 4.09 -11.94
C VAL A 76 -4.61 4.12 -11.57
N VAL A 77 -5.29 5.21 -11.94
CA VAL A 77 -6.71 5.44 -11.66
C VAL A 77 -7.53 5.47 -12.95
N CYS A 78 -8.79 5.06 -12.86
CA CYS A 78 -9.74 5.23 -13.96
C CYS A 78 -10.32 6.64 -13.88
N VAL A 79 -10.23 7.40 -14.97
CA VAL A 79 -10.76 8.77 -15.03
C VAL A 79 -11.75 8.91 -16.18
N ASN A 80 -12.73 9.80 -16.01
CA ASN A 80 -13.52 10.27 -17.13
C ASN A 80 -12.64 11.21 -17.98
N ALA A 81 -12.42 10.93 -19.26
CA ALA A 81 -11.55 11.71 -20.12
C ALA A 81 -12.05 13.15 -20.37
N ASN A 82 -13.37 13.37 -20.26
CA ASN A 82 -13.97 14.68 -20.52
C ASN A 82 -13.89 15.59 -19.30
N THR A 83 -14.13 15.04 -18.11
CA THR A 83 -14.16 15.83 -16.85
C THR A 83 -12.89 15.72 -16.02
N GLY A 84 -12.04 14.72 -16.29
CA GLY A 84 -10.85 14.41 -15.50
C GLY A 84 -11.13 13.78 -14.13
N ARG A 85 -12.40 13.56 -13.76
CA ARG A 85 -12.79 13.01 -12.45
C ARG A 85 -12.39 11.55 -12.33
N VAL A 86 -11.88 11.16 -11.16
CA VAL A 86 -11.66 9.75 -10.82
C VAL A 86 -13.01 9.06 -10.67
N VAL A 87 -13.14 7.92 -11.35
CA VAL A 87 -14.36 7.11 -11.37
C VAL A 87 -14.02 5.66 -10.97
N PRO A 88 -15.03 4.84 -10.63
CA PRO A 88 -14.80 3.44 -10.28
C PRO A 88 -14.07 2.65 -11.38
N GLU A 89 -13.15 1.79 -10.94
CA GLU A 89 -12.27 1.01 -11.81
C GLU A 89 -13.00 0.19 -12.87
N ARG A 90 -14.19 -0.33 -12.53
CA ARG A 90 -15.07 -1.10 -13.42
C ARG A 90 -15.39 -0.40 -14.74
N LEU A 91 -15.38 0.93 -14.78
CA LEU A 91 -15.66 1.70 -16.01
C LEU A 91 -14.49 1.68 -17.01
N CYS A 92 -13.29 1.31 -16.56
CA CYS A 92 -12.12 1.11 -17.41
C CYS A 92 -11.75 -0.38 -17.58
N ALA A 93 -12.54 -1.33 -17.05
CA ALA A 93 -12.19 -2.76 -17.01
C ALA A 93 -11.95 -3.38 -18.40
N ASP A 94 -12.70 -2.94 -19.41
CA ASP A 94 -12.57 -3.44 -20.80
C ASP A 94 -11.40 -2.78 -21.55
N ARG A 95 -10.73 -1.80 -20.95
CA ARG A 95 -9.63 -1.05 -21.58
C ARG A 95 -8.28 -1.58 -21.13
N LYS A 96 -7.32 -1.57 -22.05
CA LYS A 96 -5.94 -2.00 -21.76
C LYS A 96 -5.34 -1.13 -20.65
N ARG A 97 -5.09 -1.73 -19.49
CA ARG A 97 -4.38 -1.09 -18.38
C ARG A 97 -2.94 -0.77 -18.82
N PRO A 98 -2.44 0.46 -18.57
CA PRO A 98 -1.08 0.83 -18.93
C PRO A 98 -0.06 -0.02 -18.16
N PRO A 99 1.17 -0.16 -18.69
CA PRO A 99 2.23 -0.87 -18.00
C PRO A 99 2.52 -0.21 -16.65
N THR A 100 2.80 -1.04 -15.65
CA THR A 100 3.16 -0.57 -14.31
C THR A 100 4.54 0.08 -14.36
N LYS A 101 4.60 1.40 -14.14
CA LYS A 101 5.88 2.08 -13.87
C LYS A 101 6.31 1.78 -12.44
N THR A 102 7.58 1.43 -12.27
CA THR A 102 8.16 1.17 -10.96
C THR A 102 9.30 2.13 -10.65
N ARG A 103 9.60 2.29 -9.36
CA ARG A 103 10.74 3.06 -8.87
C ARG A 103 11.37 2.34 -7.67
N PRO A 104 12.71 2.31 -7.55
CA PRO A 104 13.36 1.68 -6.41
C PRO A 104 12.93 2.32 -5.09
N CYS A 105 12.76 1.48 -4.08
CA CYS A 105 12.49 1.89 -2.72
C CYS A 105 13.79 2.27 -1.99
N PRO A 106 13.71 3.14 -0.98
CA PRO A 106 14.83 3.41 -0.09
C PRO A 106 15.32 2.12 0.58
N LEU A 107 16.63 2.03 0.81
CA LEU A 107 17.25 0.93 1.52
C LEU A 107 16.61 0.74 2.91
N LEU A 108 16.27 -0.51 3.24
CA LEU A 108 15.74 -0.88 4.54
C LEU A 108 16.79 -1.71 5.27
N ILE A 109 17.42 -1.12 6.28
CA ILE A 109 18.35 -1.84 7.15
C ILE A 109 17.52 -2.56 8.21
N CYS A 110 17.43 -3.88 8.10
CA CYS A 110 16.75 -4.67 9.12
C CYS A 110 17.74 -5.11 10.21
N PRO A 111 17.37 -4.98 11.50
CA PRO A 111 18.19 -5.51 12.58
C PRO A 111 18.30 -7.02 12.42
N SER A 112 19.53 -7.54 12.50
CA SER A 112 19.75 -8.99 12.52
C SER A 112 19.04 -9.59 13.74
N ARG A 113 18.58 -10.85 13.63
CA ARG A 113 17.88 -11.56 14.72
C ARG A 113 18.61 -11.58 16.06
N TYR A 114 19.91 -11.27 16.09
CA TYR A 114 20.71 -11.22 17.32
C TYR A 114 20.55 -9.92 18.12
N SER A 115 20.06 -8.83 17.53
CA SER A 115 19.90 -7.55 18.27
C SER A 115 18.52 -7.39 18.94
N LEU A 116 17.53 -8.22 18.58
CA LEU A 116 16.19 -8.18 19.20
C LEU A 116 16.09 -8.94 20.54
N ARG A 117 17.17 -9.59 21.00
CA ARG A 117 17.23 -10.13 22.38
C ARG A 117 17.85 -9.16 23.39
N THR A 118 18.42 -8.03 22.96
CA THR A 118 19.20 -7.16 23.85
C THR A 118 18.63 -5.75 24.00
N PHE A 119 17.33 -5.54 23.78
CA PHE A 119 16.70 -4.23 24.05
C PHE A 119 15.36 -4.31 24.80
N SER A 120 15.21 -5.31 25.67
CA SER A 120 14.25 -5.26 26.78
C SER A 120 14.85 -5.69 28.13
N GLU A 121 16.16 -5.91 28.23
CA GLU A 121 16.86 -6.14 29.50
C GLU A 121 18.20 -5.39 29.52
N ILE A 122 18.14 -4.06 29.53
CA ILE A 122 19.26 -3.25 30.03
C ILE A 122 18.75 -2.35 31.15
N SER A 123 18.27 -2.97 32.22
CA SER A 123 18.10 -2.31 33.52
C SER A 123 18.29 -3.26 34.71
N ALA A 124 18.90 -4.43 34.51
CA ALA A 124 19.18 -5.35 35.62
C ALA A 124 20.42 -6.21 35.34
N PHE A 125 21.60 -5.61 35.32
CA PHE A 125 22.82 -6.32 35.69
C PHE A 125 23.01 -6.14 37.21
N PRO A 126 22.69 -7.13 38.06
CA PRO A 126 23.31 -7.18 39.37
C PRO A 126 24.78 -7.56 39.20
N LEU A 127 25.65 -6.83 39.89
CA LEU A 127 27.11 -6.96 39.94
C LEU A 127 27.58 -8.30 40.57
N PHE A 128 27.15 -9.46 40.05
CA PHE A 128 27.35 -10.75 40.75
C PHE A 128 27.99 -11.87 39.92
N MET A 129 28.68 -11.55 38.83
CA MET A 129 29.42 -12.58 38.08
C MET A 129 30.82 -12.14 37.65
N TRP A 130 31.53 -11.45 38.54
CA TRP A 130 32.97 -11.19 38.42
C TRP A 130 33.86 -12.04 39.33
N SER A 131 33.29 -12.95 40.13
CA SER A 131 34.06 -13.66 41.18
C SER A 131 34.29 -15.16 40.91
N LEU A 132 34.12 -15.67 39.69
CA LEU A 132 34.30 -17.12 39.41
C LEU A 132 35.20 -17.45 38.20
N TRP A 133 35.93 -16.49 37.63
CA TRP A 133 36.83 -16.74 36.48
C TRP A 133 38.24 -16.13 36.63
N PHE A 134 38.63 -15.73 37.84
CA PHE A 134 40.00 -15.31 38.15
C PHE A 134 40.47 -15.92 39.47
N ASP A 135 40.76 -17.22 39.45
CA ASP A 135 41.77 -17.80 40.33
C ASP A 135 42.90 -18.33 39.43
N PRO A 136 44.06 -17.63 39.35
CA PRO A 136 45.29 -18.27 38.92
C PRO A 136 45.87 -19.10 40.07
N ILE A 137 46.53 -20.19 39.70
CA ILE A 137 47.41 -21.03 40.54
C ILE A 137 48.35 -20.19 41.40
#